data_AF-A0AA37ER19-F1
#
_entry.id   AF-A0AA37ER19-F1
#
_cell.length_a   1.000
_cell.length_b   1.000
_cell.length_c   1.000
_cell.angle_alpha   90.00
_cell.angle_beta   90.00
_cell.angle_gamma   90.00
#
_symmetry.space_group_name_H-M   'P 1'
#
loop_
_entity.id
_entity.type
_entity.pdbx_description
1 polymer ?
#
loop_
_entity_poly.entity_id
_entity_poly.type
_entity_poly.pdbx_seq_one_letter_code
_entity_poly.pdbx_strand_id
1 'polypeptide(L)'
;MMNDEFYDNHENIREAWHQQLSQDDSYRSGLRFARRIRLARIVGLAALFVPLASVLVSQFLSGVWWLLLVGWVFVWPHLAWQLAFRSAEPHSSEIVNLKIDAIIAGVWMGLTGFSALPTAALIVMIGMNMMGSGGCRLFLTGLALLALSALLTVQSTGSPVVLTSEPLALWLTLPVLVVYPILFAWLSHRTAIRLAEHKRRLELMSTRDGMTGVFNRRHWETLLRNEFEACR
;
A
#
# COMPACT_ATOMS: atom_id res chain seq x y z
N MET A 1 52.87 -3.84 13.03
CA MET A 1 52.10 -4.32 11.87
C MET A 1 50.95 -5.27 12.23
N MET A 2 50.90 -5.90 13.41
CA MET A 2 49.83 -6.87 13.76
C MET A 2 48.56 -6.24 14.39
N ASN A 3 48.52 -4.92 14.60
CA ASN A 3 47.40 -4.24 15.26
C ASN A 3 46.37 -3.66 14.28
N ASP A 4 46.80 -3.38 13.04
CA ASP A 4 45.97 -2.73 12.03
C ASP A 4 44.96 -3.72 11.43
N GLU A 5 45.37 -4.97 11.19
CA GLU A 5 44.48 -6.06 10.74
C GLU A 5 43.35 -6.38 11.73
N PHE A 6 43.62 -6.29 13.04
CA PHE A 6 42.60 -6.55 14.06
C PHE A 6 41.56 -5.42 14.09
N TYR A 7 41.99 -4.18 13.91
CA TYR A 7 41.10 -3.01 13.83
C TYR A 7 40.21 -3.05 12.58
N ASP A 8 40.80 -3.30 11.41
CA ASP A 8 40.08 -3.38 10.14
C ASP A 8 39.03 -4.49 10.15
N ASN A 9 39.36 -5.66 10.70
CA ASN A 9 38.42 -6.77 10.84
C ASN A 9 37.25 -6.43 11.78
N HIS A 10 37.52 -5.72 12.89
CA HIS A 10 36.48 -5.34 13.84
C HIS A 10 35.52 -4.29 13.28
N GLU A 11 36.03 -3.38 12.44
CA GLU A 11 35.25 -2.36 11.73
C GLU A 11 34.39 -3.00 10.63
N ASN A 12 34.98 -3.89 9.83
CA ASN A 12 34.27 -4.62 8.77
C ASN A 12 33.17 -5.55 9.32
N ILE A 13 33.44 -6.24 10.45
CA ILE A 13 32.42 -7.02 11.17
C ILE A 13 31.28 -6.09 11.63
N ARG A 14 31.58 -4.93 12.24
CA ARG A 14 30.55 -3.96 12.64
C ARG A 14 29.73 -3.44 11.46
N GLU A 15 30.37 -3.13 10.33
CA GLU A 15 29.68 -2.68 9.13
C GLU A 15 28.74 -3.74 8.57
N ALA A 16 29.18 -5.01 8.53
CA ALA A 16 28.34 -6.14 8.14
C ALA A 16 27.14 -6.32 9.08
N TRP A 17 27.33 -6.21 10.40
CA TRP A 17 26.24 -6.25 11.38
C TRP A 17 25.25 -5.09 11.18
N HIS A 18 25.75 -3.87 10.95
CA HIS A 18 24.90 -2.70 10.72
C HIS A 18 24.12 -2.80 9.40
N GLN A 19 24.74 -3.28 8.32
CA GLN A 19 24.06 -3.55 7.06
C GLN A 19 22.95 -4.59 7.25
N GLN A 20 23.25 -5.71 7.92
CA GLN A 20 22.28 -6.79 8.14
C GLN A 20 21.12 -6.37 9.04
N LEU A 21 21.38 -5.59 10.11
CA LEU A 21 20.33 -4.99 10.94
C LEU A 21 19.47 -4.00 10.16
N SER A 22 20.09 -3.15 9.32
CA SER A 22 19.36 -2.17 8.48
C SER A 22 18.48 -2.85 7.42
N GLN A 23 18.94 -3.98 6.89
CA GLN A 23 18.22 -4.78 5.91
C GLN A 23 17.04 -5.53 6.56
N ASP A 24 17.23 -6.06 7.78
CA ASP A 24 16.18 -6.74 8.54
C ASP A 24 15.08 -5.74 9.01
N ASP A 25 15.45 -4.51 9.36
CA ASP A 25 14.50 -3.43 9.67
C ASP A 25 13.72 -2.95 8.43
N SER A 26 14.39 -2.87 7.28
CA SER A 26 13.74 -2.54 6.00
C SER A 26 12.77 -3.66 5.56
N TYR A 27 13.15 -4.92 5.77
CA TYR A 27 12.29 -6.07 5.52
C TYR A 27 11.07 -6.10 6.46
N ARG A 28 11.27 -5.92 7.77
CA ARG A 28 10.19 -5.89 8.78
C ARG A 28 9.25 -4.70 8.61
N SER A 29 9.77 -3.53 8.21
CA SER A 29 8.94 -2.36 7.91
C SER A 29 8.10 -2.58 6.64
N GLY A 30 8.69 -3.17 5.60
CA GLY A 30 7.98 -3.63 4.40
C GLY A 30 6.88 -4.65 4.70
N LEU A 31 7.12 -5.59 5.62
CA LEU A 31 6.10 -6.55 6.07
C LEU A 31 4.94 -5.92 6.86
N ARG A 32 5.24 -4.97 7.74
CA ARG A 32 4.19 -4.21 8.45
C ARG A 32 3.38 -3.35 7.47
N PHE A 33 4.04 -2.83 6.44
CA PHE A 33 3.43 -2.08 5.36
C PHE A 33 2.48 -2.97 4.53
N ALA A 34 2.95 -4.14 4.06
CA ALA A 34 2.14 -5.13 3.33
C ALA A 34 0.93 -5.62 4.15
N ARG A 35 1.11 -5.88 5.46
CA ARG A 35 0.01 -6.29 6.35
C ARG A 35 -1.09 -5.23 6.48
N ARG A 36 -0.76 -3.93 6.38
CA ARG A 36 -1.74 -2.82 6.43
C ARG A 36 -2.55 -2.73 5.15
N ILE A 37 -1.88 -2.77 4.00
CA ILE A 37 -2.56 -2.81 2.70
C ILE A 37 -3.45 -4.04 2.59
N ARG A 38 -3.03 -5.19 3.11
CA ARG A 38 -3.87 -6.39 3.15
C ARG A 38 -5.19 -6.19 3.88
N LEU A 39 -5.19 -5.52 5.04
CA LEU A 39 -6.43 -5.24 5.77
C LEU A 39 -7.34 -4.29 5.00
N ALA A 40 -6.78 -3.22 4.43
CA ALA A 40 -7.53 -2.30 3.58
C ALA A 40 -8.11 -3.01 2.35
N ARG A 41 -7.31 -3.87 1.69
CA ARG A 41 -7.70 -4.66 0.52
C ARG A 41 -8.82 -5.65 0.82
N ILE A 42 -8.73 -6.41 1.92
CA ILE A 42 -9.79 -7.35 2.33
C ILE A 42 -11.10 -6.61 2.60
N VAL A 43 -11.05 -5.50 3.35
CA VAL A 43 -12.24 -4.70 3.66
C VAL A 43 -12.82 -4.06 2.40
N GLY A 44 -11.96 -3.52 1.53
CA GLY A 44 -12.37 -2.89 0.27
C GLY A 44 -13.01 -3.87 -0.69
N LEU A 45 -12.41 -5.04 -0.89
CA LEU A 45 -12.95 -6.08 -1.76
C LEU A 45 -14.24 -6.68 -1.18
N ALA A 46 -14.32 -6.92 0.13
CA ALA A 46 -15.54 -7.37 0.79
C ALA A 46 -16.67 -6.34 0.66
N ALA A 47 -16.35 -5.05 0.76
CA ALA A 47 -17.32 -3.97 0.57
C ALA A 47 -17.77 -3.86 -0.90
N LEU A 48 -16.86 -4.04 -1.86
CA LEU A 48 -17.14 -4.03 -3.30
C LEU A 48 -17.87 -5.27 -3.81
N PHE A 49 -17.79 -6.39 -3.09
CA PHE A 49 -18.52 -7.62 -3.40
C PHE A 49 -20.02 -7.34 -3.55
N VAL A 50 -20.60 -6.57 -2.63
CA VAL A 50 -22.06 -6.35 -2.59
C VAL A 50 -22.55 -5.55 -3.82
N PRO A 51 -21.94 -4.39 -4.17
CA PRO A 51 -22.27 -3.68 -5.41
C PRO A 51 -22.05 -4.51 -6.68
N LEU A 52 -20.93 -5.22 -6.79
CA LEU A 52 -20.62 -5.98 -7.99
C LEU A 52 -21.55 -7.20 -8.14
N ALA A 53 -21.87 -7.87 -7.04
CA ALA A 53 -22.86 -8.93 -6.99
C ALA A 53 -24.23 -8.43 -7.45
N SER A 54 -24.65 -7.23 -7.01
CA SER A 54 -25.91 -6.62 -7.46
C SER A 54 -25.95 -6.45 -8.98
N VAL A 55 -24.88 -5.94 -9.60
CA VAL A 55 -24.81 -5.76 -11.06
C VAL A 55 -24.82 -7.12 -11.78
N LEU A 56 -24.13 -8.13 -11.22
CA LEU A 56 -24.10 -9.48 -11.76
C LEU A 56 -25.48 -10.15 -11.79
N VAL A 57 -26.28 -9.93 -10.75
CA VAL A 57 -27.69 -10.38 -10.71
C VAL A 57 -28.50 -9.65 -11.78
N SER A 58 -28.40 -8.32 -11.85
CA SER A 58 -29.19 -7.51 -12.79
C SER A 58 -28.91 -7.82 -14.26
N GLN A 59 -27.67 -8.15 -14.60
CA GLN A 59 -27.25 -8.45 -15.98
C GLN A 59 -27.30 -9.95 -16.34
N PHE A 60 -27.78 -10.81 -15.43
CA PHE A 60 -27.90 -12.27 -15.62
C PHE A 60 -26.62 -12.93 -16.18
N LEU A 61 -25.43 -12.54 -15.67
CA LEU A 61 -24.17 -13.11 -16.15
C LEU A 61 -24.05 -14.59 -15.78
N SER A 62 -23.31 -15.34 -16.61
CA SER A 62 -23.06 -16.76 -16.40
C SER A 62 -22.39 -17.05 -15.05
N GLY A 63 -22.68 -18.22 -14.46
CA GLY A 63 -22.17 -18.62 -13.14
C GLY A 63 -20.64 -18.65 -13.02
N VAL A 64 -19.91 -18.68 -14.14
CA VAL A 64 -18.45 -18.58 -14.18
C VAL A 64 -17.96 -17.24 -13.63
N TRP A 65 -18.67 -16.15 -13.92
CA TRP A 65 -18.30 -14.81 -13.44
C TRP A 65 -18.47 -14.67 -11.93
N TRP A 66 -19.46 -15.35 -11.34
CA TRP A 66 -19.61 -15.43 -9.89
C TRP A 66 -18.44 -16.13 -9.23
N LEU A 67 -17.96 -17.25 -9.79
CA LEU A 67 -16.77 -17.94 -9.30
C LEU A 67 -15.52 -17.07 -9.40
N LEU A 68 -15.35 -16.34 -10.50
CA LEU A 68 -14.26 -15.38 -10.66
C LEU A 68 -14.33 -14.23 -9.66
N LEU A 69 -15.53 -13.73 -9.35
CA LEU A 69 -15.74 -12.66 -8.39
C LEU A 69 -15.42 -13.11 -6.96
N VAL A 70 -15.93 -14.28 -6.56
CA VAL A 70 -15.61 -14.88 -5.25
C VAL A 70 -14.12 -15.20 -5.16
N GLY A 71 -13.54 -15.74 -6.23
CA GLY A 71 -12.10 -15.98 -6.33
C GLY A 71 -11.28 -14.71 -6.15
N TRP A 72 -11.68 -13.62 -6.80
CA TRP A 72 -10.98 -12.35 -6.69
C TRP A 72 -11.16 -11.69 -5.31
N VAL A 73 -12.36 -11.73 -4.72
CA VAL A 73 -12.61 -11.10 -3.42
C VAL A 73 -11.97 -11.87 -2.27
N PHE A 74 -12.05 -13.21 -2.29
CA PHE A 74 -11.60 -14.04 -1.17
C PHE A 74 -10.25 -14.69 -1.40
N VAL A 75 -9.97 -15.27 -2.57
CA VAL A 75 -8.76 -16.07 -2.80
C VAL A 75 -7.56 -15.16 -3.06
N TRP A 76 -7.76 -14.10 -3.84
CA TRP A 76 -6.68 -13.21 -4.26
C TRP A 76 -5.96 -12.47 -3.11
N PRO A 77 -6.64 -11.92 -2.07
CA PRO A 77 -5.95 -11.28 -0.94
C PRO A 77 -5.07 -12.23 -0.14
N HIS A 78 -5.46 -13.51 -0.08
CA HIS A 78 -4.67 -14.56 0.57
C HIS A 78 -3.46 -14.95 -0.28
N LEU A 79 -3.63 -15.09 -1.59
CA LEU A 79 -2.54 -15.35 -2.54
C LEU A 79 -1.52 -14.20 -2.56
N ALA A 80 -1.99 -12.95 -2.63
CA ALA A 80 -1.13 -11.77 -2.61
C ALA A 80 -0.28 -11.72 -1.33
N TRP A 81 -0.86 -12.10 -0.18
CA TRP A 81 -0.09 -12.20 1.07
C TRP A 81 0.96 -13.33 1.00
N GLN A 82 0.61 -14.51 0.52
CA GLN A 82 1.57 -15.61 0.37
C GLN A 82 2.73 -15.24 -0.56
N LEU A 83 2.43 -14.55 -1.67
CA LEU A 83 3.42 -14.03 -2.62
C LEU A 83 4.35 -13.00 -1.96
N ALA A 84 3.81 -12.03 -1.22
CA ALA A 84 4.61 -11.03 -0.52
C ALA A 84 5.50 -11.62 0.59
N PHE A 85 5.03 -12.66 1.28
CA PHE A 85 5.78 -13.30 2.37
C PHE A 85 6.94 -14.18 1.86
N ARG A 86 6.81 -14.73 0.64
CA ARG A 86 7.79 -15.62 0.04
C ARG A 86 8.87 -14.88 -0.77
N SER A 87 8.69 -13.59 -1.05
CA SER A 87 9.66 -12.77 -1.78
C SER A 87 10.77 -12.22 -0.88
N ALA A 88 12.00 -12.21 -1.41
CA ALA A 88 13.16 -11.60 -0.75
C ALA A 88 12.99 -10.09 -0.52
N GLU A 89 12.22 -9.42 -1.40
CA GLU A 89 11.85 -8.01 -1.28
C GLU A 89 10.31 -7.85 -1.22
N PRO A 90 9.72 -7.82 -0.02
CA PRO A 90 8.26 -7.81 0.15
C PRO A 90 7.61 -6.54 -0.40
N HIS A 91 8.33 -5.41 -0.43
CA HIS A 91 7.83 -4.15 -0.94
C HIS A 91 7.63 -4.16 -2.47
N SER A 92 8.60 -4.71 -3.23
CA SER A 92 8.51 -4.81 -4.69
C SER A 92 7.40 -5.78 -5.12
N SER A 93 7.31 -6.92 -4.43
CA SER A 93 6.26 -7.93 -4.65
C SER A 93 4.86 -7.36 -4.42
N GLU A 94 4.68 -6.54 -3.37
CA GLU A 94 3.39 -5.88 -3.10
C GLU A 94 2.99 -4.87 -4.19
N ILE A 95 3.94 -4.14 -4.76
CA ILE A 95 3.69 -3.22 -5.88
C ILE A 95 3.19 -3.99 -7.12
N VAL A 96 3.75 -5.17 -7.40
CA VAL A 96 3.28 -6.01 -8.50
C VAL A 96 1.87 -6.51 -8.24
N ASN A 97 1.57 -6.98 -7.02
CA ASN A 97 0.21 -7.40 -6.64
C ASN A 97 -0.81 -6.26 -6.80
N LEU A 98 -0.43 -5.02 -6.44
CA LEU A 98 -1.28 -3.84 -6.63
C LEU A 98 -1.56 -3.53 -8.12
N LYS A 99 -0.59 -3.75 -9.00
CA LYS A 99 -0.79 -3.59 -10.45
C LYS A 99 -1.74 -4.65 -10.99
N ILE A 100 -1.61 -5.89 -10.54
CA ILE A 100 -2.53 -6.97 -10.95
C ILE A 100 -3.95 -6.68 -10.46
N ASP A 101 -4.11 -6.19 -9.22
CA ASP A 101 -5.42 -5.73 -8.71
C ASP A 101 -6.03 -4.64 -9.61
N ALA A 102 -5.21 -3.67 -10.06
CA ALA A 102 -5.68 -2.62 -10.94
C ALA A 102 -6.17 -3.14 -12.30
N ILE A 103 -5.48 -4.15 -12.85
CA ILE A 103 -5.87 -4.82 -14.08
C ILE A 103 -7.18 -5.58 -13.89
N ILE A 104 -7.30 -6.39 -12.84
CA ILE A 104 -8.51 -7.20 -12.58
C ILE A 104 -9.73 -6.29 -12.36
N ALA A 105 -9.56 -5.20 -11.60
CA ALA A 105 -10.63 -4.24 -11.41
C ALA A 105 -11.03 -3.50 -12.69
N GLY A 106 -10.08 -3.18 -13.56
CA GLY A 106 -10.40 -2.60 -14.87
C GLY A 106 -11.18 -3.57 -15.75
N VAL A 107 -10.85 -4.86 -15.72
CA VAL A 107 -11.67 -5.91 -16.36
C VAL A 107 -13.09 -5.92 -15.80
N TRP A 108 -13.26 -5.90 -14.48
CA TRP A 108 -14.60 -5.81 -13.86
C TRP A 108 -15.36 -4.53 -14.24
N MET A 109 -14.68 -3.40 -14.31
CA MET A 109 -15.23 -2.11 -14.75
C MET A 109 -15.74 -2.17 -16.20
N GLY A 110 -14.98 -2.80 -17.09
CA GLY A 110 -15.39 -2.97 -18.48
C GLY A 110 -16.53 -3.98 -18.62
N LEU A 111 -16.47 -5.10 -17.88
CA LEU A 111 -17.49 -6.14 -17.91
C LEU A 111 -18.85 -5.64 -17.42
N THR A 112 -18.86 -4.83 -16.35
CA THR A 112 -20.07 -4.23 -15.79
C THR A 112 -20.63 -3.06 -16.62
N GLY A 113 -20.04 -2.76 -17.79
CA GLY A 113 -20.54 -1.76 -18.73
C GLY A 113 -20.39 -0.32 -18.25
N PHE A 114 -19.35 -0.03 -17.46
CA PHE A 114 -19.12 1.29 -16.85
C PHE A 114 -20.28 1.81 -15.98
N SER A 115 -20.92 0.92 -15.23
CA SER A 115 -21.91 1.33 -14.22
C SER A 115 -21.28 2.36 -13.26
N ALA A 116 -21.83 3.58 -13.20
CA ALA A 116 -21.17 4.74 -12.60
C ALA A 116 -20.75 4.53 -11.13
N LEU A 117 -21.52 3.77 -10.37
CA LEU A 117 -21.29 3.58 -8.94
C LEU A 117 -20.18 2.56 -8.61
N PRO A 118 -20.23 1.29 -9.05
CA PRO A 118 -19.16 0.33 -8.76
C PRO A 118 -17.83 0.75 -9.40
N THR A 119 -17.86 1.43 -10.55
CA THR A 119 -16.64 1.95 -11.18
C THR A 119 -16.01 3.06 -10.35
N ALA A 120 -16.78 4.02 -9.84
CA ALA A 120 -16.28 5.03 -8.92
C ALA A 120 -15.67 4.39 -7.64
N ALA A 121 -16.36 3.41 -7.06
CA ALA A 121 -15.87 2.71 -5.88
C ALA A 121 -14.55 1.94 -6.16
N LEU A 122 -14.42 1.30 -7.33
CA LEU A 122 -13.17 0.63 -7.75
C LEU A 122 -12.02 1.62 -7.95
N ILE A 123 -12.27 2.76 -8.59
CA ILE A 123 -11.26 3.82 -8.79
C ILE A 123 -10.78 4.35 -7.45
N VAL A 124 -11.69 4.65 -6.53
CA VAL A 124 -11.34 5.11 -5.18
C VAL A 124 -10.52 4.05 -4.45
N MET A 125 -10.96 2.79 -4.44
CA MET A 125 -10.25 1.71 -3.76
C MET A 125 -8.82 1.56 -4.27
N ILE A 126 -8.65 1.43 -5.59
CA ILE A 126 -7.33 1.25 -6.21
C ILE A 126 -6.47 2.48 -6.01
N GLY A 127 -7.08 3.65 -6.17
CA GLY A 127 -6.42 4.92 -5.95
C GLY A 127 -5.80 5.03 -4.57
N MET A 128 -6.58 4.70 -3.54
CA MET A 128 -6.12 4.70 -2.15
C MET A 128 -5.02 3.66 -1.91
N ASN A 129 -5.20 2.44 -2.42
CA ASN A 129 -4.22 1.36 -2.25
C ASN A 129 -2.87 1.70 -2.90
N MET A 130 -2.87 2.34 -4.07
CA MET A 130 -1.65 2.74 -4.77
C MET A 130 -1.01 3.99 -4.19
N MET A 131 -1.81 5.00 -3.82
CA MET A 131 -1.33 6.21 -3.18
C MET A 131 -0.63 5.87 -1.85
N GLY A 132 -1.20 4.93 -1.10
CA GLY A 132 -0.62 4.43 0.15
C GLY A 132 0.72 3.70 -0.02
N SER A 133 1.01 3.14 -1.20
CA SER A 133 2.19 2.30 -1.46
C SER A 133 3.33 2.92 -2.23
N GLY A 134 3.08 3.88 -3.11
CA GLY A 134 4.13 4.43 -3.97
C GLY A 134 3.93 5.88 -4.35
N GLY A 135 3.03 6.59 -3.67
CA GLY A 135 2.69 7.99 -3.95
C GLY A 135 2.08 8.20 -5.34
N CYS A 136 2.15 9.44 -5.84
CA CYS A 136 1.46 9.85 -7.06
C CYS A 136 1.91 9.12 -8.34
N ARG A 137 3.20 8.74 -8.46
CA ARG A 137 3.70 8.05 -9.67
C ARG A 137 3.08 6.66 -9.82
N LEU A 138 2.96 5.92 -8.72
CA LEU A 138 2.34 4.60 -8.71
C LEU A 138 0.82 4.71 -8.94
N PHE A 139 0.18 5.71 -8.35
CA PHE A 139 -1.24 6.03 -8.58
C PHE A 139 -1.54 6.26 -10.07
N LEU A 140 -0.77 7.14 -10.75
CA LEU A 140 -0.92 7.39 -12.18
C LEU A 140 -0.72 6.12 -13.02
N THR A 141 0.28 5.30 -12.64
CA THR A 141 0.58 4.05 -13.35
C THR A 141 -0.60 3.07 -13.27
N GLY A 142 -1.20 2.86 -12.10
CA GLY A 142 -2.34 1.95 -12.03
C GLY A 142 -3.65 2.54 -12.48
N LEU A 143 -3.83 3.86 -12.44
CA LEU A 143 -4.95 4.51 -13.14
C LEU A 143 -4.86 4.24 -14.64
N ALA A 144 -3.65 4.32 -15.22
CA ALA A 144 -3.42 3.95 -16.62
C ALA A 144 -3.67 2.46 -16.88
N LEU A 145 -3.19 1.55 -16.01
CA LEU A 145 -3.47 0.11 -16.16
C LEU A 145 -4.96 -0.22 -16.04
N LEU A 146 -5.66 0.40 -15.10
CA LEU A 146 -7.10 0.27 -14.91
C LEU A 146 -7.85 0.77 -16.15
N ALA A 147 -7.49 1.94 -16.68
CA ALA A 147 -8.11 2.49 -17.88
C ALA A 147 -7.85 1.60 -19.11
N LEU A 148 -6.61 1.14 -19.30
CA LEU A 148 -6.24 0.25 -20.41
C LEU A 148 -7.00 -1.08 -20.35
N SER A 149 -7.04 -1.72 -19.19
CA SER A 149 -7.75 -3.00 -19.02
C SER A 149 -9.27 -2.84 -19.16
N ALA A 150 -9.85 -1.75 -18.67
CA ALA A 150 -11.27 -1.44 -18.90
C ALA A 150 -11.58 -1.24 -20.38
N LEU A 151 -10.78 -0.44 -21.10
CA LEU A 151 -10.92 -0.22 -22.53
C LEU A 151 -10.82 -1.54 -23.32
N LEU A 152 -9.80 -2.35 -23.05
CA LEU A 152 -9.63 -3.65 -23.70
C LEU A 152 -10.83 -4.57 -23.47
N THR A 153 -11.40 -4.55 -22.26
CA THR A 153 -12.53 -5.41 -21.91
C THR A 153 -13.81 -4.96 -22.60
N VAL A 154 -14.06 -3.66 -22.68
CA VAL A 154 -15.22 -3.09 -23.40
C VAL A 154 -15.13 -3.37 -24.89
N GLN A 155 -13.95 -3.17 -25.49
CA GLN A 155 -13.72 -3.51 -26.90
C GLN A 155 -13.96 -5.00 -27.18
N SER A 156 -13.60 -5.88 -26.24
CA SER A 156 -13.75 -7.34 -26.41
C SER A 156 -15.17 -7.84 -26.17
N THR A 157 -15.91 -7.22 -25.25
CA THR A 157 -17.25 -7.68 -24.83
C THR A 157 -18.37 -7.00 -25.64
N GLY A 158 -18.10 -5.82 -26.22
CA GLY A 158 -19.12 -5.04 -26.93
C GLY A 158 -20.25 -4.54 -26.03
N SER A 159 -20.04 -4.50 -24.70
CA SER A 159 -21.07 -4.12 -23.73
C SER A 159 -21.54 -2.68 -23.98
N PRO A 160 -22.87 -2.44 -24.04
CA PRO A 160 -23.38 -1.09 -24.10
C PRO A 160 -22.95 -0.33 -22.84
N VAL A 161 -22.40 0.87 -23.02
CA VAL A 161 -22.03 1.76 -21.92
C VAL A 161 -23.32 2.28 -21.31
N VAL A 162 -23.74 1.68 -20.21
CA VAL A 162 -24.98 2.04 -19.50
C VAL A 162 -24.58 2.84 -18.27
N LEU A 163 -24.61 4.17 -18.41
CA LEU A 163 -24.36 5.13 -17.33
C LEU A 163 -25.55 5.27 -16.38
N THR A 164 -26.69 4.64 -16.67
CA THR A 164 -27.88 4.68 -15.82
C THR A 164 -27.74 3.69 -14.67
N SER A 165 -27.77 4.21 -13.45
CA SER A 165 -27.61 3.42 -12.24
C SER A 165 -28.98 2.93 -11.76
N GLU A 166 -29.12 1.62 -11.54
CA GLU A 166 -30.24 1.07 -10.78
C GLU A 166 -30.27 1.70 -9.37
N PRO A 167 -31.43 2.24 -8.90
CA PRO A 167 -31.51 2.92 -7.60
C PRO A 167 -31.08 2.02 -6.43
N LEU A 168 -31.21 0.69 -6.58
CA LEU A 168 -30.78 -0.30 -5.60
C LEU A 168 -29.24 -0.38 -5.48
N ALA A 169 -28.52 -0.30 -6.60
CA ALA A 169 -27.06 -0.24 -6.59
C ALA A 169 -26.53 1.05 -5.94
N LEU A 170 -27.26 2.16 -6.10
CA LEU A 170 -26.97 3.46 -5.50
C LEU A 170 -26.93 3.38 -3.97
N TRP A 171 -27.97 2.78 -3.38
CA TRP A 171 -28.06 2.60 -1.92
C TRP A 171 -27.01 1.63 -1.36
N LEU A 172 -26.57 0.63 -2.14
CA LEU A 172 -25.55 -0.33 -1.71
C LEU A 172 -24.13 0.22 -1.81
N THR A 173 -23.85 1.04 -2.82
CA THR A 173 -22.51 1.63 -3.06
C THR A 173 -22.23 2.85 -2.19
N LEU A 174 -23.26 3.63 -1.83
CA LEU A 174 -23.12 4.82 -0.98
C LEU A 174 -22.38 4.55 0.34
N PRO A 175 -22.78 3.57 1.16
CA PRO A 175 -22.06 3.28 2.41
C PRO A 175 -20.63 2.83 2.13
N VAL A 176 -20.36 2.11 1.04
CA VAL A 176 -18.99 1.71 0.67
C VAL A 176 -18.13 2.96 0.35
N LEU A 177 -18.67 3.89 -0.44
CA LEU A 177 -18.00 5.13 -0.83
C LEU A 177 -17.70 6.06 0.35
N VAL A 178 -18.52 6.04 1.40
CA VAL A 178 -18.31 6.87 2.60
C VAL A 178 -17.46 6.15 3.65
N VAL A 179 -17.77 4.89 3.95
CA VAL A 179 -17.13 4.14 5.04
C VAL A 179 -15.71 3.72 4.66
N TYR A 180 -15.45 3.36 3.39
CA TYR A 180 -14.13 2.90 2.98
C TYR A 180 -13.05 4.00 3.11
N PRO A 181 -13.25 5.24 2.62
CA PRO A 181 -12.25 6.28 2.77
C PRO A 181 -12.04 6.70 4.22
N ILE A 182 -13.08 6.69 5.05
CA ILE A 182 -12.98 7.00 6.48
C ILE A 182 -12.14 5.95 7.20
N LEU A 183 -12.41 4.66 6.95
CA LEU A 183 -11.60 3.57 7.50
C LEU A 183 -10.15 3.69 7.05
N PHE A 184 -9.92 3.90 5.76
CA PHE A 184 -8.58 4.04 5.21
C PHE A 184 -7.85 5.27 5.78
N ALA A 185 -8.54 6.41 5.92
CA ALA A 185 -7.99 7.62 6.53
C ALA A 185 -7.63 7.40 8.00
N TRP A 186 -8.48 6.72 8.77
CA TRP A 186 -8.21 6.36 10.16
C TRP A 186 -7.01 5.41 10.30
N LEU A 187 -6.94 4.39 9.43
CA LEU A 187 -5.81 3.48 9.34
C LEU A 187 -4.52 4.23 8.98
N SER A 188 -4.55 5.11 7.99
CA SER A 188 -3.41 5.95 7.58
C SER A 188 -2.95 6.87 8.73
N HIS A 189 -3.87 7.55 9.39
CA HIS A 189 -3.57 8.47 10.49
C HIS A 189 -2.87 7.77 11.67
N ARG A 190 -3.35 6.58 12.06
CA ARG A 190 -2.69 5.75 13.10
C ARG A 190 -1.27 5.36 12.73
N THR A 191 -0.94 5.30 11.45
CA THR A 191 0.39 4.92 10.98
C THR A 191 1.34 6.10 10.85
N ALA A 192 0.84 7.25 10.42
CA ALA A 192 1.57 8.50 10.41
C ALA A 192 2.02 8.89 11.84
N ILE A 193 1.12 8.78 12.82
CA ILE A 193 1.44 9.07 14.23
C ILE A 193 2.54 8.14 14.74
N ARG A 194 2.42 6.82 14.54
CA ARG A 194 3.43 5.87 15.02
C ARG A 194 4.79 6.06 14.35
N LEU A 195 4.81 6.46 13.08
CA LEU A 195 6.06 6.76 12.38
C LEU A 195 6.71 8.03 12.91
N ALA A 196 5.92 9.07 13.20
CA ALA A 196 6.41 10.28 13.86
C ALA A 196 6.98 9.99 15.25
N GLU A 197 6.35 9.10 16.02
CA GLU A 197 6.85 8.67 17.34
C GLU A 197 8.17 7.88 17.24
N HIS A 198 8.31 6.98 16.24
CA HIS A 198 9.55 6.22 16.05
C HIS A 198 10.69 7.13 15.58
N LYS A 199 10.42 8.07 14.68
CA LYS A 199 11.39 9.10 14.27
C LYS A 199 11.82 9.95 15.46
N ARG A 200 10.88 10.38 16.29
CA ARG A 200 11.16 11.17 17.50
C ARG A 200 11.98 10.39 18.52
N ARG A 201 11.73 9.09 18.71
CA ARG A 201 12.55 8.24 19.59
C ARG A 201 13.96 8.03 19.05
N LEU A 202 14.11 7.84 17.73
CA LEU A 202 15.42 7.73 17.09
C LEU A 202 16.20 9.05 17.15
N GLU A 203 15.53 10.19 16.98
CA GLU A 203 16.16 11.50 17.16
C GLU A 203 16.63 11.71 18.61
N LEU A 204 15.83 11.30 19.59
CA LEU A 204 16.20 11.37 21.02
C LEU A 204 17.36 10.42 21.38
N MET A 205 17.41 9.22 20.79
CA MET A 205 18.52 8.27 20.96
C MET A 205 19.78 8.67 20.15
N SER A 206 19.61 9.42 19.06
CA SER A 206 20.71 9.97 18.26
C SER A 206 21.34 11.20 18.94
N THR A 207 20.55 11.95 19.71
CA THR A 207 21.03 13.13 20.44
C THR A 207 21.68 12.80 21.77
N ARG A 208 21.39 11.65 22.40
CA ARG A 208 22.02 11.23 23.67
C ARG A 208 22.73 9.89 23.52
N ASP A 209 24.00 9.84 23.90
CA ASP A 209 24.79 8.63 23.98
C ASP A 209 24.12 7.63 24.95
N GLY A 210 23.77 6.44 24.44
CA GLY A 210 22.96 5.45 25.16
C GLY A 210 23.62 4.88 26.41
N MET A 211 24.95 5.00 26.56
CA MET A 211 25.67 4.53 27.75
C MET A 211 25.79 5.58 28.85
N THR A 212 25.79 6.86 28.51
CA THR A 212 26.08 7.95 29.45
C THR A 212 24.89 8.92 29.64
N GLY A 213 23.91 8.91 28.74
CA GLY A 213 22.80 9.87 28.70
C GLY A 213 23.21 11.30 28.33
N VAL A 214 24.50 11.52 28.06
CA VAL A 214 25.09 12.81 27.68
C VAL A 214 24.87 13.05 26.19
N PHE A 215 24.90 14.31 25.74
CA PHE A 215 24.74 14.62 24.33
C PHE A 215 25.77 13.91 23.46
N ASN A 216 25.31 13.35 22.34
CA ASN A 216 26.16 12.75 21.33
C ASN A 216 27.13 13.80 20.76
N ARG A 217 28.37 13.41 20.52
CA ARG A 217 29.47 14.28 20.06
C ARG A 217 29.07 15.15 18.86
N ARG A 218 28.41 14.58 17.84
CA ARG A 218 27.93 15.34 16.66
C ARG A 218 26.93 16.44 17.03
N HIS A 219 26.05 16.17 17.98
CA HIS A 219 25.05 17.15 18.41
C HIS A 219 25.71 18.30 19.19
N TRP A 220 26.66 17.96 20.07
CA TRP A 220 27.42 18.94 20.82
C TRP A 220 28.29 19.83 19.92
N GLU A 221 28.97 19.25 18.92
CA GLU A 221 29.74 20.00 17.93
C GLU A 221 28.87 20.96 17.10
N THR A 222 27.60 20.62 16.86
CA THR A 222 26.65 21.48 16.14
C THR A 222 26.21 22.66 17.00
N LEU A 223 25.86 22.40 18.27
CA LEU A 223 25.52 23.45 19.24
C LEU A 223 26.67 24.43 19.44
N LEU A 224 27.90 23.92 19.58
CA LEU A 224 29.07 24.74 19.80
C LEU A 224 29.37 25.65 18.60
N ARG A 225 29.17 25.13 17.38
CA ARG A 225 29.35 25.91 16.14
C ARG A 225 28.32 27.05 16.03
N ASN A 226 27.06 26.79 16.38
CA ASN A 226 26.02 27.80 16.38
C ASN A 226 26.29 28.94 17.39
N GLU A 227 26.77 28.62 18.60
CA GLU A 227 27.15 29.64 19.58
C GLU A 227 28.38 30.45 19.13
N PHE A 228 29.35 29.78 18.50
CA PHE A 228 30.54 30.46 17.95
C PHE A 228 30.17 31.44 16.82
N GLU A 229 29.18 31.10 16.00
CA GLU A 229 28.64 31.99 14.97
C GLU A 229 27.79 33.13 15.56
N ALA A 230 27.07 32.88 16.66
CA ALA A 230 26.27 33.91 17.35
C ALA A 230 27.11 34.95 18.10
N CYS A 231 28.33 34.58 18.54
CA CYS A 231 29.27 35.50 19.20
C CYS A 231 30.18 36.28 18.23
N ARG A 232 30.12 36.00 16.93
CA ARG A 232 30.90 36.71 15.90
C ARG A 232 30.11 37.86 15.29
#